data_AF-A0AAV3ZIF1-F1
#
_entry.id   AF-A0AAV3ZIF1-F1
#
_cell.length_a   1.000
_cell.length_b   1.000
_cell.length_c   1.000
_cell.angle_alpha   90.00
_cell.angle_beta   90.00
_cell.angle_gamma   90.00
#
_symmetry.space_group_name_H-M   'P 1'
#
loop_
_entity.id
_entity.type
_entity.pdbx_description
1 polymer ?
#
loop_
_entity_poly.entity_id
_entity_poly.type
_entity_poly.pdbx_seq_one_letter_code
_entity_poly.pdbx_strand_id
1 'polypeptide(L)'
;MLFIALVLNLCILQGLNAFYLPGLASVTYCPRNQGVAEKSNENSCKNELPIYVNRLNTVENIVPYEYHNFDFCIPDNDVAQSPAENLGQVVFGERIRPSKYKLNFSEDAKCIKVCEKSYKVGDKDQIEKLSFLKRGISLNYQHHWIVDNMPITWCYVVEGNSKFCSTGFPIGCYVTKFGKRKDACVTSVCIASIIC
;
A
#
# COMPACT_ATOMS: atom_id res chain seq x y z
N MET A 1 51.48 34.36 -19.28
CA MET A 1 50.03 34.51 -19.02
C MET A 1 49.21 33.28 -19.41
N LEU A 2 49.47 32.64 -20.55
CA LEU A 2 48.72 31.46 -21.02
C LEU A 2 48.82 30.23 -20.08
N PHE A 3 50.00 29.97 -19.52
CA PHE A 3 50.23 28.85 -18.60
C PHE A 3 49.46 28.96 -17.27
N ILE A 4 49.34 30.19 -16.74
CA ILE A 4 48.61 30.46 -15.50
C ILE A 4 47.11 30.26 -15.72
N ALA A 5 46.59 30.70 -16.87
CA ALA A 5 45.20 30.48 -17.26
C ALA A 5 44.88 28.98 -17.43
N LEU A 6 45.82 28.18 -17.95
CA LEU A 6 45.64 26.74 -18.12
C LEU A 6 45.58 26.00 -16.76
N VAL A 7 46.48 26.35 -15.84
CA VAL A 7 46.51 25.77 -14.48
C VAL A 7 45.26 26.17 -13.69
N LEU A 8 44.80 27.41 -13.84
CA LEU A 8 43.59 27.89 -13.16
C LEU A 8 42.33 27.16 -13.66
N ASN A 9 42.22 26.90 -14.97
CA ASN A 9 41.10 26.12 -15.54
C ASN A 9 41.15 24.65 -15.10
N LEU A 10 42.34 24.06 -14.97
CA LEU A 10 42.50 22.67 -14.52
C LEU A 10 42.12 22.49 -13.04
N CYS A 11 42.35 23.50 -12.20
CA CYS A 11 41.91 23.49 -10.80
C CYS A 11 40.38 23.59 -10.64
N ILE A 12 39.67 24.30 -11.52
CA ILE A 12 38.21 24.46 -11.44
C ILE A 12 37.48 23.13 -11.74
N LEU A 13 38.07 22.26 -12.55
CA LEU A 13 37.51 20.94 -12.91
C LEU A 13 37.56 19.90 -11.78
N GLN A 14 38.37 20.11 -10.74
CA GLN A 14 38.51 19.16 -9.63
C GLN A 14 37.44 19.33 -8.52
N GLY A 15 36.56 20.33 -8.64
CA GLY A 15 35.55 20.65 -7.61
C GLY A 15 34.18 19.99 -7.79
N LEU A 16 33.94 19.23 -8.86
CA LEU A 16 32.63 18.64 -9.15
C LEU A 16 32.52 17.22 -8.60
N ASN A 17 32.30 17.11 -7.28
CA ASN A 17 31.83 15.87 -6.68
C ASN A 17 30.31 15.76 -6.86
N ALA A 18 29.88 15.20 -7.99
CA ALA A 18 28.48 14.83 -8.18
C ALA A 18 28.24 13.45 -7.54
N PHE A 19 27.46 13.43 -6.46
CA PHE A 19 27.02 12.19 -5.83
C PHE A 19 25.65 11.82 -6.38
N TYR A 20 25.60 10.77 -7.20
CA TYR A 20 24.34 10.14 -7.58
C TYR A 20 23.93 9.16 -6.48
N LEU A 21 22.70 9.28 -6.01
CA LEU A 21 22.06 8.30 -5.14
C LEU A 21 21.35 7.26 -6.02
N PRO A 22 21.98 6.12 -6.35
CA PRO A 22 21.30 5.04 -7.05
C PRO A 22 20.11 4.57 -6.21
N GLY A 23 18.90 4.68 -6.77
CA GLY A 23 17.67 4.19 -6.13
C GLY A 23 16.57 5.25 -5.92
N LEU A 24 16.83 6.53 -6.17
CA LEU A 24 15.81 7.59 -6.11
C LEU A 24 15.36 8.02 -7.52
N ALA A 25 14.94 7.06 -8.34
CA ALA A 25 14.34 7.37 -9.63
C ALA A 25 12.92 7.93 -9.40
N SER A 26 12.73 9.23 -9.64
CA SER A 26 11.42 9.86 -9.52
C SER A 26 10.47 9.32 -10.59
N VAL A 27 9.32 8.82 -10.16
CA VAL A 27 8.21 8.46 -11.07
C VAL A 27 7.31 9.69 -11.22
N THR A 28 6.99 10.07 -12.45
CA THR A 28 6.07 11.18 -12.71
C THR A 28 4.69 10.63 -13.07
N TYR A 29 3.65 11.17 -12.43
CA TYR A 29 2.26 10.80 -12.66
C TYR A 29 1.47 11.92 -13.34
N CYS A 30 0.69 11.58 -14.38
CA CYS A 30 -0.08 12.54 -15.16
C CYS A 30 -1.57 12.19 -15.18
N PRO A 31 -2.47 13.20 -15.13
CA PRO A 31 -3.88 12.99 -15.36
C PRO A 31 -4.11 12.41 -16.75
N ARG A 32 -5.16 11.60 -16.92
CA ARG A 32 -5.46 10.87 -18.16
C ARG A 32 -5.62 11.80 -19.37
N ASN A 33 -6.01 13.04 -19.12
CA ASN A 33 -6.34 14.05 -20.13
C ASN A 33 -5.11 14.82 -20.65
N GLN A 34 -3.95 14.71 -19.99
CA GLN A 34 -2.68 15.20 -20.49
C GLN A 34 -1.94 14.02 -21.10
N GLY A 35 -1.97 13.94 -22.43
CA GLY A 35 -1.53 12.81 -23.26
C GLY A 35 -0.52 11.89 -22.58
N VAL A 36 -0.99 10.69 -22.21
CA VAL A 36 -0.12 9.58 -21.87
C VAL A 36 0.79 9.40 -23.08
N ALA A 37 2.07 9.74 -22.93
CA ALA A 37 3.06 9.51 -23.97
C ALA A 37 3.19 7.99 -24.15
N GLU A 38 2.34 7.43 -25.00
CA GLU A 38 2.53 6.11 -25.55
C GLU A 38 3.85 6.14 -26.32
N LYS A 39 4.89 5.61 -25.67
CA LYS A 39 6.16 5.22 -26.27
C LYS A 39 6.90 6.34 -27.02
N SER A 40 7.70 7.13 -26.32
CA SER A 40 9.07 7.50 -26.77
C SER A 40 9.76 8.39 -25.73
N ASN A 41 10.99 8.01 -25.38
CA ASN A 41 12.08 8.82 -24.83
C ASN A 41 11.84 9.54 -23.48
N GLU A 42 12.48 8.99 -22.45
CA GLU A 42 12.98 9.61 -21.21
C GLU A 42 12.01 10.32 -20.24
N ASN A 43 10.77 10.64 -20.65
CA ASN A 43 9.73 11.21 -19.78
C ASN A 43 8.44 10.34 -19.82
N SER A 44 8.56 9.06 -19.45
CA SER A 44 7.40 8.16 -19.36
C SER A 44 6.49 8.58 -18.19
N CYS A 45 5.50 9.42 -18.45
CA CYS A 45 4.51 9.79 -17.45
C CYS A 45 3.47 8.66 -17.29
N LYS A 46 3.27 8.19 -16.06
CA LYS A 46 2.31 7.12 -15.75
C LYS A 46 0.98 7.69 -15.31
N ASN A 47 -0.12 7.01 -15.61
CA ASN A 47 -1.44 7.37 -15.09
C ASN A 47 -1.89 6.44 -13.95
N GLU A 48 -1.59 5.15 -14.07
CA GLU A 48 -1.96 4.14 -13.08
C GLU A 48 -1.04 4.20 -11.86
N LEU A 49 -1.63 4.26 -10.67
CA LEU A 49 -0.96 4.18 -9.39
C LEU A 49 -1.07 2.76 -8.85
N PRO A 50 0.00 1.95 -8.91
CA PRO A 50 -0.01 0.64 -8.31
C PRO A 50 -0.10 0.77 -6.79
N ILE A 51 -1.06 0.07 -6.19
CA ILE A 51 -1.16 -0.08 -4.74
C ILE A 51 -0.51 -1.39 -4.34
N TYR A 52 0.36 -1.31 -3.35
CA TYR A 52 0.97 -2.46 -2.70
C TYR A 52 0.39 -2.66 -1.30
N VAL A 53 0.36 -3.90 -0.86
CA VAL A 53 -0.02 -4.32 0.49
C VAL A 53 1.20 -4.85 1.22
N ASN A 54 1.24 -4.61 2.52
CA ASN A 54 2.23 -5.16 3.44
C ASN A 54 1.56 -6.14 4.41
N ARG A 55 2.34 -6.71 5.34
CA ARG A 55 1.87 -7.52 6.46
C ARG A 55 0.81 -6.79 7.30
N LEU A 56 -0.05 -7.58 7.92
CA LEU A 56 -1.06 -7.13 8.85
C LEU A 56 -0.52 -7.23 10.28
N ASN A 57 -0.74 -6.19 11.07
CA ASN A 57 -0.40 -6.15 12.49
C ASN A 57 -1.62 -5.76 13.33
N THR A 58 -1.48 -5.88 14.65
CA THR A 58 -2.46 -5.41 15.62
C THR A 58 -1.73 -4.96 16.87
N VAL A 59 -2.37 -4.12 17.69
CA VAL A 59 -1.90 -3.78 19.04
C VAL A 59 -2.14 -4.92 20.04
N GLU A 60 -3.07 -5.83 19.74
CA GLU A 60 -3.49 -6.91 20.65
C GLU A 60 -2.55 -8.14 20.60
N ASN A 61 -1.71 -8.25 19.58
CA ASN A 61 -0.84 -9.41 19.36
C ASN A 61 0.48 -9.00 18.71
N ILE A 62 1.57 -9.64 19.12
CA ILE A 62 2.92 -9.35 18.63
C ILE A 62 3.23 -10.00 17.27
N VAL A 63 2.46 -11.03 16.88
CA VAL A 63 2.71 -11.79 15.65
C VAL A 63 1.98 -11.15 14.47
N PRO A 64 2.69 -10.60 13.48
CA PRO A 64 2.07 -10.13 12.25
C PRO A 64 1.69 -11.30 11.34
N TYR A 65 0.69 -11.10 10.48
CA TYR A 65 0.29 -12.05 9.45
C TYR A 65 0.57 -11.51 8.05
N GLU A 66 0.97 -12.38 7.14
CA GLU A 66 1.07 -12.02 5.73
C GLU A 66 -0.33 -11.81 5.13
N TYR A 67 -0.42 -10.99 4.08
CA TYR A 67 -1.68 -10.71 3.39
C TYR A 67 -2.34 -11.98 2.85
N HIS A 68 -1.54 -12.93 2.37
CA HIS A 68 -1.98 -14.24 1.84
C HIS A 68 -2.53 -15.20 2.88
N ASN A 69 -2.24 -15.00 4.18
CA ASN A 69 -2.77 -15.86 5.24
C ASN A 69 -4.27 -15.65 5.40
N PHE A 70 -4.76 -14.47 5.06
CA PHE A 70 -6.18 -14.17 4.99
C PHE A 70 -6.71 -14.46 3.59
N ASP A 71 -7.97 -14.84 3.52
CA ASP A 71 -8.65 -15.11 2.27
C ASP A 71 -9.04 -13.80 1.55
N PHE A 72 -8.10 -12.88 1.35
CA PHE A 72 -8.28 -11.65 0.59
C PHE A 72 -8.17 -11.87 -0.92
N CYS A 73 -8.42 -10.83 -1.70
CA CYS A 73 -8.28 -10.89 -3.15
C CYS A 73 -6.87 -10.51 -3.57
N ILE A 74 -6.26 -11.44 -4.29
CA ILE A 74 -4.87 -11.42 -4.73
C ILE A 74 -4.90 -11.42 -6.27
N PRO A 75 -4.05 -10.65 -6.95
CA PRO A 75 -3.92 -10.73 -8.40
C PRO A 75 -3.24 -12.04 -8.83
N ASP A 76 -3.58 -12.56 -10.02
CA ASP A 76 -3.11 -13.88 -10.49
C ASP A 76 -1.57 -13.97 -10.67
N ASN A 77 -0.89 -12.82 -10.84
CA ASN A 77 0.56 -12.70 -11.05
C ASN A 77 1.26 -11.88 -9.94
N ASP A 78 0.81 -12.03 -8.69
CA ASP A 78 1.30 -11.25 -7.55
C ASP A 78 2.80 -11.41 -7.29
N VAL A 79 3.35 -12.63 -7.40
CA VAL A 79 4.77 -12.90 -7.16
C VAL A 79 5.66 -12.22 -8.20
N ALA A 80 5.27 -12.26 -9.48
CA ALA A 80 6.04 -11.64 -10.57
C ALA A 80 6.01 -10.11 -10.53
N GLN A 81 4.97 -9.53 -9.94
CA GLN A 81 4.78 -8.08 -9.77
C GLN A 81 5.22 -7.58 -8.40
N SER A 82 5.76 -8.46 -7.55
CA SER A 82 6.29 -8.09 -6.24
C SER A 82 7.61 -7.30 -6.41
N PRO A 83 7.81 -6.19 -5.70
CA PRO A 83 9.08 -5.48 -5.70
C PRO A 83 10.23 -6.39 -5.26
N ALA A 84 11.44 -6.09 -5.74
CA ALA A 84 12.63 -6.82 -5.31
C ALA A 84 12.88 -6.59 -3.81
N GLU A 85 12.89 -7.67 -3.04
CA GLU A 85 13.14 -7.63 -1.60
C GLU A 85 14.63 -7.39 -1.34
N ASN A 86 14.94 -6.49 -0.41
CA ASN A 86 16.31 -6.35 0.08
C ASN A 86 16.61 -7.38 1.18
N LEU A 87 17.89 -7.67 1.44
CA LEU A 87 18.30 -8.68 2.42
C LEU A 87 17.72 -8.41 3.83
N GLY A 88 17.61 -7.14 4.22
CA GLY A 88 16.99 -6.74 5.48
C GLY A 88 15.50 -7.13 5.56
N GLN A 89 14.74 -6.85 4.50
CA GLN A 89 13.31 -7.20 4.40
C GLN A 89 13.09 -8.71 4.47
N VAL A 90 13.94 -9.49 3.80
CA VAL A 90 13.89 -10.95 3.87
C VAL A 90 14.12 -11.44 5.31
N VAL A 91 15.13 -10.90 6.00
CA VAL A 91 15.45 -11.27 7.39
C VAL A 91 14.34 -10.88 8.37
N PHE A 92 13.68 -9.74 8.16
CA PHE A 92 12.57 -9.28 9.02
C PHE A 92 11.19 -9.78 8.58
N GLY A 93 11.12 -10.59 7.52
CA GLY A 93 9.88 -11.17 6.99
C GLY A 93 8.90 -10.14 6.44
N GLU A 94 9.40 -9.00 5.94
CA GLU A 94 8.57 -8.02 5.24
C GLU A 94 8.38 -8.46 3.79
N ARG A 95 7.12 -8.61 3.38
CA ARG A 95 6.76 -8.99 2.00
C ARG A 95 5.76 -8.00 1.44
N ILE A 96 6.25 -7.14 0.56
CA ILE A 96 5.41 -6.17 -0.15
C ILE A 96 4.83 -6.87 -1.38
N ARG A 97 3.50 -6.86 -1.51
CA ARG A 97 2.78 -7.56 -2.57
C ARG A 97 1.88 -6.60 -3.33
N PRO A 98 1.68 -6.78 -4.64
CA PRO A 98 0.74 -5.96 -5.38
C PRO A 98 -0.69 -6.27 -4.94
N SER A 99 -1.50 -5.23 -4.81
CA SER A 99 -2.94 -5.37 -4.57
C SER A 99 -3.69 -5.47 -5.91
N LYS A 100 -4.95 -5.92 -5.86
CA LYS A 100 -5.85 -5.90 -7.03
C LYS A 100 -6.57 -4.55 -7.21
N TYR A 101 -6.33 -3.57 -6.31
CA TYR A 101 -6.86 -2.22 -6.45
C TYR A 101 -6.04 -1.43 -7.48
N LYS A 102 -6.76 -0.74 -8.38
CA LYS A 102 -6.19 0.14 -9.39
C LYS A 102 -6.72 1.54 -9.14
N LEU A 103 -5.82 2.49 -8.90
CA LEU A 103 -6.14 3.91 -8.82
C LEU A 103 -5.51 4.63 -10.00
N ASN A 104 -6.17 5.68 -10.46
CA ASN A 104 -5.62 6.56 -11.47
C ASN A 104 -5.24 7.90 -10.82
N PHE A 105 -4.17 8.50 -11.31
CA PHE A 105 -3.74 9.79 -10.82
C PHE A 105 -4.79 10.86 -11.11
N SER A 106 -5.06 11.72 -10.12
CA SER A 106 -6.04 12.81 -10.22
C SER A 106 -7.49 12.36 -10.45
N GLU A 107 -7.85 11.11 -10.10
CA GLU A 107 -9.22 10.60 -10.16
C GLU A 107 -9.69 10.14 -8.76
N ASP A 108 -10.77 10.74 -8.26
CA ASP A 108 -11.35 10.37 -6.98
C ASP A 108 -12.11 9.03 -7.08
N ALA A 109 -11.58 8.01 -6.42
CA ALA A 109 -12.20 6.70 -6.28
C ALA A 109 -12.79 6.51 -4.87
N LYS A 110 -14.07 6.12 -4.79
CA LYS A 110 -14.73 5.81 -3.51
C LYS A 110 -15.38 4.43 -3.58
N CYS A 111 -15.10 3.59 -2.59
CA CYS A 111 -15.76 2.29 -2.37
C CYS A 111 -15.72 1.34 -3.59
N ILE A 112 -14.56 1.17 -4.22
CA ILE A 112 -14.42 0.24 -5.36
C ILE A 112 -14.48 -1.20 -4.87
N LYS A 113 -15.49 -1.96 -5.32
CA LYS A 113 -15.58 -3.41 -5.11
C LYS A 113 -14.65 -4.13 -6.07
N VAL A 114 -13.67 -4.86 -5.53
CA VAL A 114 -12.65 -5.57 -6.32
C VAL A 114 -13.06 -7.03 -6.61
N CYS A 115 -13.72 -7.66 -5.65
CA CYS A 115 -14.10 -9.06 -5.71
C CYS A 115 -15.19 -9.35 -4.67
N GLU A 116 -15.82 -10.51 -4.79
CA GLU A 116 -16.78 -11.03 -3.84
C GLU A 116 -16.44 -12.49 -3.58
N LYS A 117 -16.45 -12.90 -2.30
CA LYS A 117 -16.18 -14.28 -1.91
C LYS A 117 -17.39 -14.79 -1.14
N SER A 118 -18.03 -15.81 -1.69
CA SER A 118 -19.15 -16.48 -1.04
C SER A 118 -18.64 -17.75 -0.34
N TYR A 119 -18.93 -17.85 0.96
CA TYR A 119 -18.60 -19.02 1.78
C TYR A 119 -19.83 -19.92 1.92
N LYS A 120 -19.72 -21.17 1.45
CA LYS A 120 -20.83 -22.14 1.52
C LYS A 120 -20.81 -22.88 2.86
N VAL A 121 -21.98 -22.95 3.50
CA VAL A 121 -22.20 -23.72 4.73
C VAL A 121 -22.19 -25.21 4.37
N GLY A 122 -21.03 -25.85 4.46
CA GLY A 122 -20.85 -27.26 4.13
C GLY A 122 -19.40 -27.62 3.77
N ASP A 123 -18.63 -26.64 3.31
CA ASP A 123 -17.20 -26.79 3.05
C ASP A 123 -16.39 -26.41 4.30
N LYS A 124 -15.68 -27.38 4.88
CA LYS A 124 -14.92 -27.18 6.12
C LYS A 124 -13.80 -26.15 5.94
N ASP A 125 -13.14 -26.16 4.79
CA ASP A 125 -11.99 -25.29 4.53
C ASP A 125 -12.44 -23.82 4.39
N GLN A 126 -13.59 -23.59 3.75
CA GLN A 126 -14.21 -22.28 3.64
C GLN A 126 -14.67 -21.73 4.99
N ILE A 127 -15.25 -22.59 5.84
CA ILE A 127 -15.68 -22.22 7.18
C ILE A 127 -14.46 -21.86 8.05
N GLU A 128 -13.37 -22.61 7.94
CA GLU A 128 -12.13 -22.30 8.67
C GLU A 128 -11.56 -20.95 8.25
N LYS A 129 -11.45 -20.68 6.94
CA LYS A 129 -11.01 -19.37 6.41
C LYS A 129 -11.90 -18.23 6.89
N LEU A 130 -13.22 -18.41 6.87
CA LEU A 130 -14.16 -17.42 7.39
C LEU A 130 -13.98 -17.18 8.89
N SER A 131 -13.75 -18.25 9.66
CA SER A 131 -13.51 -18.15 11.11
C SER A 131 -12.20 -17.43 11.43
N PHE A 132 -11.14 -17.68 10.65
CA PHE A 132 -9.86 -17.01 10.74
C PHE A 132 -9.97 -15.52 10.42
N LEU A 133 -10.70 -15.18 9.35
CA LEU A 133 -11.01 -13.79 9.00
C LEU A 133 -11.77 -13.08 10.13
N LYS A 134 -12.85 -13.69 10.65
CA LYS A 134 -13.61 -13.13 11.79
C LYS A 134 -12.74 -12.92 13.02
N ARG A 135 -11.81 -13.84 13.31
CA ARG A 135 -10.84 -13.68 14.39
C ARG A 135 -9.91 -12.50 14.14
N GLY A 136 -9.42 -12.34 12.91
CA GLY A 136 -8.61 -11.19 12.52
C GLY A 136 -9.34 -9.86 12.73
N ILE A 137 -10.62 -9.79 12.36
CA ILE A 137 -11.43 -8.57 12.55
C ILE A 137 -11.64 -8.31 14.04
N SER A 138 -11.93 -9.34 14.83
CA SER A 138 -12.12 -9.23 16.28
C SER A 138 -10.86 -8.79 17.03
N LEU A 139 -9.67 -9.11 16.50
CA LEU A 139 -8.38 -8.70 17.04
C LEU A 139 -7.88 -7.38 16.44
N ASN A 140 -8.71 -6.66 15.68
CA ASN A 140 -8.38 -5.37 15.08
C ASN A 140 -7.08 -5.41 14.26
N TYR A 141 -6.88 -6.45 13.45
CA TYR A 141 -5.78 -6.45 12.48
C TYR A 141 -5.96 -5.33 11.46
N GLN A 142 -4.85 -4.66 11.14
CA GLN A 142 -4.84 -3.49 10.26
C GLN A 142 -4.11 -3.79 8.96
N HIS A 143 -4.62 -3.23 7.87
CA HIS A 143 -3.94 -3.14 6.59
C HIS A 143 -2.95 -2.00 6.59
N HIS A 144 -1.77 -2.27 6.04
CA HIS A 144 -0.79 -1.25 5.67
C HIS A 144 -0.60 -1.28 4.17
N TRP A 145 -1.07 -0.23 3.51
CA TRP A 145 -0.97 -0.07 2.06
C TRP A 145 0.11 0.95 1.72
N ILE A 146 0.75 0.76 0.57
CA ILE A 146 1.86 1.57 0.09
C ILE A 146 1.55 1.98 -1.35
N VAL A 147 1.70 3.26 -1.65
CA VAL A 147 1.54 3.85 -2.98
C VAL A 147 2.72 4.76 -3.22
N ASP A 148 3.43 4.57 -4.35
CA ASP A 148 4.63 5.33 -4.69
C ASP A 148 5.65 5.42 -3.52
N ASN A 149 5.93 4.26 -2.91
CA ASN A 149 6.83 4.15 -1.75
C ASN A 149 6.38 4.91 -0.48
N MET A 150 5.16 5.44 -0.44
CA MET A 150 4.60 6.14 0.73
C MET A 150 3.45 5.34 1.37
N PRO A 151 3.37 5.31 2.71
CA PRO A 151 2.27 4.64 3.40
C PRO A 151 0.96 5.44 3.24
N ILE A 152 -0.14 4.71 3.00
CA ILE A 152 -1.47 5.32 2.99
C ILE A 152 -1.87 5.70 4.41
N THR A 153 -2.45 6.89 4.55
CA THR A 153 -2.96 7.39 5.83
C THR A 153 -4.48 7.32 5.87
N TRP A 154 -5.01 6.75 6.94
CA TRP A 154 -6.44 6.72 7.25
C TRP A 154 -6.74 7.69 8.39
N CYS A 155 -7.55 8.71 8.09
CA CYS A 155 -7.97 9.72 9.06
C CYS A 155 -9.44 9.54 9.43
N TYR A 156 -9.74 9.53 10.72
CA TYR A 156 -11.09 9.35 11.26
C TYR A 156 -11.37 10.31 12.41
N VAL A 157 -12.65 10.55 12.68
CA VAL A 157 -13.11 11.44 13.75
C VAL A 157 -13.33 10.62 15.02
N VAL A 158 -12.70 11.02 16.12
CA VAL A 158 -12.91 10.41 17.44
C VAL A 158 -13.96 11.17 18.25
N GLU A 159 -14.48 10.55 19.31
CA GLU A 159 -15.36 11.22 20.28
C GLU A 159 -14.67 12.48 20.82
N GLY A 160 -15.33 13.64 20.66
CA GLY A 160 -14.72 14.96 20.88
C GLY A 160 -14.42 15.77 19.61
N ASN A 161 -14.86 15.29 18.43
CA ASN A 161 -14.76 15.98 17.14
C ASN A 161 -13.32 16.28 16.68
N SER A 162 -12.34 15.56 17.26
CA SER A 162 -10.94 15.63 16.86
C SER A 162 -10.65 14.64 15.75
N LYS A 163 -9.78 15.02 14.80
CA LYS A 163 -9.35 14.14 13.71
C LYS A 163 -8.06 13.43 14.10
N PHE A 164 -8.06 12.10 14.03
CA PHE A 164 -6.87 11.28 14.24
C PHE A 164 -6.50 10.58 12.93
N CYS A 165 -5.20 10.48 12.63
CA CYS A 165 -4.69 9.87 11.41
C CYS A 165 -3.70 8.75 11.75
N SER A 166 -3.87 7.58 11.14
CA SER A 166 -3.00 6.40 11.29
C SER A 166 -2.53 5.93 9.92
N THR A 167 -1.35 5.30 9.86
CA THR A 167 -0.80 4.68 8.63
C THR A 167 -1.37 3.29 8.35
N GLY A 168 -2.39 2.88 9.09
CA GLY A 168 -3.09 1.61 8.92
C GLY A 168 -4.57 1.76 9.19
N PHE A 169 -5.35 0.87 8.59
CA PHE A 169 -6.80 0.83 8.75
C PHE A 169 -7.28 -0.61 8.98
N PRO A 170 -8.34 -0.81 9.77
CA PRO A 170 -8.81 -2.13 10.17
C PRO A 170 -9.30 -2.96 8.97
N ILE A 171 -9.07 -4.27 9.02
CA ILE A 171 -9.46 -5.19 7.93
C ILE A 171 -10.98 -5.34 7.76
N GLY A 172 -11.75 -4.94 8.76
CA GLY A 172 -13.20 -5.01 8.73
C GLY A 172 -13.82 -4.44 10.00
N CYS A 173 -15.14 -4.53 10.05
CA CYS A 173 -15.94 -4.09 11.18
C CYS A 173 -16.47 -5.32 11.95
N TYR A 174 -16.15 -5.42 13.24
CA TYR A 174 -16.74 -6.43 14.12
C TYR A 174 -17.88 -5.81 14.93
N VAL A 175 -19.10 -6.29 14.69
CA VAL A 175 -20.26 -5.97 15.53
C VAL A 175 -20.42 -7.08 16.56
N THR A 176 -20.34 -6.73 17.84
CA THR A 176 -20.54 -7.67 18.92
C THR A 176 -21.96 -8.26 18.88
N LYS A 177 -22.18 -9.43 19.49
CA LYS A 177 -23.51 -10.06 19.60
C LYS A 177 -24.58 -9.16 20.25
N PHE A 178 -24.16 -8.16 21.02
CA PHE A 178 -25.01 -7.17 21.67
C PHE A 178 -25.30 -5.94 20.79
N GLY A 179 -24.91 -5.97 19.50
CA GLY A 179 -25.14 -4.87 18.56
C GLY A 179 -24.23 -3.66 18.75
N LYS A 180 -23.32 -3.68 19.74
CA LYS A 180 -22.36 -2.59 19.92
C LYS A 180 -21.29 -2.66 18.84
N ARG A 181 -21.23 -1.59 18.04
CA ARG A 181 -20.18 -1.28 17.06
C ARG A 181 -18.95 -0.78 17.81
N LYS A 182 -17.78 -1.32 17.49
CA LYS A 182 -16.49 -0.84 18.03
C LYS A 182 -15.63 -0.22 16.92
N ASP A 183 -14.82 0.76 17.30
CA ASP A 183 -13.70 1.31 16.53
C ASP A 183 -14.06 1.65 15.07
N ALA A 184 -13.61 0.82 14.13
CA ALA A 184 -13.82 0.90 12.69
C ALA A 184 -15.27 1.10 12.23
N CYS A 185 -16.20 0.47 12.96
CA CYS A 185 -17.61 0.39 12.61
C CYS A 185 -18.35 1.73 12.80
N VAL A 186 -17.75 2.67 13.54
CA VAL A 186 -18.36 3.96 13.88
C VAL A 186 -17.89 5.06 12.92
N THR A 187 -16.70 4.91 12.34
CA THR A 187 -15.96 5.99 11.68
C THR A 187 -15.89 5.90 10.16
N SER A 188 -16.20 4.76 9.53
CA SER A 188 -16.14 4.64 8.06
C SER A 188 -17.15 3.65 7.48
N VAL A 189 -17.94 4.12 6.50
CA VAL A 189 -18.99 3.35 5.78
C VAL A 189 -18.42 2.46 4.68
N CYS A 190 -17.21 2.74 4.19
CA CYS A 190 -16.52 1.92 3.20
C CYS A 190 -15.10 1.61 3.67
N ILE A 191 -14.93 0.50 4.37
CA ILE A 191 -13.62 -0.10 4.56
C ILE A 191 -13.31 -0.79 3.23
N ALA A 192 -12.15 -0.50 2.61
CA ALA A 192 -11.84 -0.96 1.27
C ALA A 192 -11.85 -2.50 1.15
N SER A 193 -11.74 -3.22 2.25
CA SER A 193 -11.80 -4.68 2.35
C SER A 193 -13.19 -5.18 2.73
N ILE A 194 -14.21 -4.98 1.90
CA ILE A 194 -15.51 -5.63 2.08
C ILE A 194 -15.62 -6.78 1.08
N ILE A 195 -15.35 -7.99 1.57
CA ILE A 195 -16.01 -9.20 1.10
C ILE A 195 -17.44 -9.11 1.66
N CYS A 196 -18.44 -8.99 0.77
CA CYS A 196 -19.84 -9.21 1.12
C CYS A 196 -20.14 -10.71 1.16
#